data_AF-A0A2G6RBB1-F1
#
_entry.id   AF-A0A2G6RBB1-F1
#
_cell.length_a   1.000
_cell.length_b   1.000
_cell.length_c   1.000
_cell.angle_alpha   90.00
_cell.angle_beta   90.00
_cell.angle_gamma   90.00
#
_symmetry.space_group_name_H-M   'P 1'
#
loop_
_entity.id
_entity.type
_entity.pdbx_description
1 polymer ?
#
loop_
_entity_poly.entity_id
_entity_poly.type
_entity_poly.pdbx_seq_one_letter_code
_entity_poly.pdbx_strand_id
1 'polypeptide(L)'
;MKLFKLKSIINNKMKRYVLYAVGEVLLIVIGILVAMYINNWNSNNQYKKKIDNNFLRVHKELGTNIEKARRSIMNLKEKDSLIYLVISDSIKPEMYYKNKKLAYLIFSYHDLKIEDRAYQNLMSLNISDNKYKEKLLSKLKHLYRVNDYIEDMDQKMSNFVVDRTLPLLAQNTKDFIDLQYKGQITKDVVDFFTTSPKYKSHMGQYAILAINGQLAAYQTFLKNAYRLHSQIAEEYKLEKHSLLRKDSIASYISQYIGSYLSQERKDTLTLYSSNDSILLYRYNDKTAKLNLTPVTKKCFFTNNSGLGAFVSFQNNKDSIAFKFGALAYKYSYQKIE
;
A
#
# COMPACT_ATOMS: atom_id res chain seq x y z
N MET A 1 -17.89 -99.21 -4.05
CA MET A 1 -17.80 -98.00 -4.91
C MET A 1 -18.73 -96.86 -4.42
N LYS A 2 -18.48 -96.28 -3.22
CA LYS A 2 -19.32 -95.17 -2.68
C LYS A 2 -18.55 -93.99 -2.05
N LEU A 3 -17.21 -94.03 -1.98
CA LEU A 3 -16.40 -92.99 -1.34
C LEU A 3 -15.98 -91.83 -2.26
N PHE A 4 -16.10 -91.98 -3.59
CA PHE A 4 -15.66 -90.95 -4.54
C PHE A 4 -16.68 -89.82 -4.81
N LYS A 5 -17.98 -90.04 -4.54
CA LYS A 5 -19.03 -89.03 -4.78
C LYS A 5 -19.10 -87.94 -3.70
N LEU A 6 -18.78 -88.24 -2.44
CA LEU A 6 -18.78 -87.24 -1.36
C LEU A 6 -17.67 -86.19 -1.51
N LYS A 7 -16.48 -86.60 -1.96
CA LYS A 7 -15.32 -85.70 -2.15
C LYS A 7 -15.54 -84.66 -3.27
N SER A 8 -16.33 -85.01 -4.30
CA SER A 8 -16.69 -84.12 -5.41
C SER A 8 -17.79 -83.10 -5.03
N ILE A 9 -18.79 -83.53 -4.25
CA ILE A 9 -19.90 -82.68 -3.80
C ILE A 9 -19.45 -81.65 -2.74
N ILE A 10 -18.51 -82.02 -1.86
CA ILE A 10 -17.94 -81.10 -0.86
C ILE A 10 -17.09 -80.00 -1.52
N ASN A 11 -16.34 -80.33 -2.58
CA ASN A 11 -15.48 -79.39 -3.29
C ASN A 11 -16.27 -78.29 -4.03
N ASN A 12 -17.40 -78.63 -4.67
CA ASN A 12 -18.23 -77.64 -5.36
C ASN A 12 -18.99 -76.72 -4.39
N LYS A 13 -19.41 -77.23 -3.22
CA LYS A 13 -20.04 -76.40 -2.19
C LYS A 13 -19.03 -75.47 -1.51
N MET A 14 -17.84 -75.96 -1.16
CA MET A 14 -16.75 -75.14 -0.58
C MET A 14 -16.31 -74.02 -1.52
N LYS A 15 -16.12 -74.29 -2.81
CA LYS A 15 -15.80 -73.25 -3.81
C LYS A 15 -16.85 -72.15 -3.84
N ARG A 16 -18.14 -72.52 -3.78
CA ARG A 16 -19.25 -71.56 -3.70
C ARG A 16 -19.14 -70.67 -2.46
N TYR A 17 -18.97 -71.26 -1.28
CA TYR A 17 -18.85 -70.49 -0.03
C TYR A 17 -17.62 -69.57 -0.01
N VAL A 18 -16.49 -70.00 -0.56
CA VAL A 18 -15.28 -69.17 -0.69
C VAL A 18 -15.51 -67.99 -1.65
N LEU A 19 -16.14 -68.22 -2.81
CA LEU A 19 -16.50 -67.16 -3.75
C LEU A 19 -17.45 -66.12 -3.13
N TYR A 20 -18.43 -66.56 -2.35
CA TYR A 20 -19.34 -65.67 -1.63
C TYR A 20 -18.62 -64.86 -0.55
N ALA A 21 -17.78 -65.50 0.27
CA ALA A 21 -17.00 -64.81 1.31
C ALA A 21 -16.00 -63.79 0.72
N VAL A 22 -15.35 -64.12 -0.41
CA VAL A 22 -14.48 -63.17 -1.13
C VAL A 22 -15.29 -62.01 -1.71
N GLY A 23 -16.48 -62.28 -2.27
CA GLY A 23 -17.39 -61.24 -2.74
C GLY A 23 -17.81 -60.27 -1.62
N GLU A 24 -18.13 -60.81 -0.44
CA GLU A 24 -18.49 -60.01 0.73
C GLU A 24 -17.33 -59.13 1.23
N VAL A 25 -16.12 -59.68 1.32
CA VAL A 25 -14.92 -58.91 1.68
C VAL A 25 -14.63 -57.81 0.65
N LEU A 26 -14.73 -58.12 -0.66
CA LEU A 26 -14.53 -57.11 -1.71
C LEU A 26 -15.58 -55.99 -1.63
N LEU A 27 -16.84 -56.33 -1.33
CA LEU A 27 -17.92 -55.36 -1.22
C LEU A 27 -17.74 -54.45 0.01
N ILE A 28 -17.29 -55.01 1.14
CA ILE A 28 -16.90 -54.25 2.33
C ILE A 28 -15.71 -53.33 2.03
N VAL A 29 -14.67 -53.82 1.36
CA VAL A 29 -13.48 -53.02 1.01
C VAL A 29 -13.87 -51.86 0.09
N ILE A 30 -14.69 -52.09 -0.94
CA ILE A 30 -15.21 -51.03 -1.80
C ILE A 30 -16.02 -50.01 -0.98
N GLY A 31 -16.86 -50.47 -0.05
CA GLY A 31 -17.62 -49.60 0.85
C GLY A 31 -16.72 -48.67 1.69
N ILE A 32 -15.66 -49.22 2.29
CA ILE A 32 -14.69 -48.45 3.07
C ILE A 32 -13.93 -47.45 2.18
N LEU A 33 -13.49 -47.88 1.00
CA LEU A 33 -12.77 -47.01 0.06
C LEU A 33 -13.64 -45.84 -0.41
N VAL A 34 -14.92 -46.07 -0.72
CA VAL A 34 -15.86 -45.02 -1.11
C VAL A 34 -16.13 -44.08 0.07
N ALA A 35 -16.34 -44.60 1.28
CA ALA A 35 -16.53 -43.79 2.47
C ALA A 35 -15.30 -42.89 2.76
N MET A 36 -14.10 -43.46 2.68
CA MET A 36 -12.84 -42.73 2.83
C MET A 36 -12.67 -41.68 1.73
N TYR A 37 -13.00 -42.01 0.48
CA TYR A 37 -12.91 -41.09 -0.65
C TYR A 37 -13.84 -39.87 -0.47
N ILE A 38 -15.11 -40.09 -0.10
CA ILE A 38 -16.07 -39.01 0.15
C ILE A 38 -15.60 -38.12 1.31
N ASN A 39 -15.10 -38.72 2.40
CA ASN A 39 -14.59 -37.97 3.54
C ASN A 39 -13.37 -37.09 3.17
N ASN A 40 -12.43 -37.65 2.40
CA ASN A 40 -11.26 -36.93 1.92
C ASN A 40 -11.66 -35.79 0.96
N TRP A 41 -12.61 -36.03 0.07
CA TRP A 41 -13.12 -35.01 -0.85
C TRP A 41 -13.82 -33.86 -0.12
N ASN A 42 -14.68 -34.15 0.86
CA ASN A 42 -15.34 -33.14 1.68
C ASN A 42 -14.31 -32.31 2.47
N SER A 43 -13.33 -32.96 3.09
CA SER A 43 -12.25 -32.30 3.83
C SER A 43 -11.42 -31.38 2.93
N ASN A 44 -11.05 -31.83 1.73
CA ASN A 44 -10.33 -31.02 0.75
C ASN A 44 -11.16 -29.80 0.28
N ASN A 45 -12.47 -29.98 0.06
CA ASN A 45 -13.36 -28.88 -0.30
C ASN A 45 -13.48 -27.82 0.81
N GLN A 46 -13.61 -28.24 2.06
CA GLN A 46 -13.62 -27.31 3.21
C GLN A 46 -12.29 -26.56 3.33
N TYR A 47 -11.18 -27.25 3.10
CA TYR A 47 -9.85 -26.66 3.11
C TYR A 47 -9.68 -25.61 2.01
N LYS A 48 -10.12 -25.89 0.77
CA LYS A 48 -10.13 -24.92 -0.33
C LYS A 48 -10.98 -23.68 -0.02
N LYS A 49 -12.18 -23.88 0.53
CA LYS A 49 -13.04 -22.76 0.99
C LYS A 49 -12.37 -21.91 2.07
N LYS A 50 -11.61 -22.53 2.98
CA LYS A 50 -10.84 -21.80 4.00
C LYS A 50 -9.76 -20.92 3.37
N ILE A 51 -9.05 -21.41 2.35
CA ILE A 51 -8.08 -20.63 1.60
C ILE A 51 -8.76 -19.45 0.90
N ASP A 52 -9.86 -19.69 0.18
CA ASP A 52 -10.63 -18.66 -0.52
C ASP A 52 -11.11 -17.57 0.43
N ASN A 53 -11.74 -17.96 1.53
CA ASN A 53 -12.22 -17.03 2.56
C ASN A 53 -11.09 -16.18 3.14
N ASN A 54 -9.87 -16.71 3.28
CA ASN A 54 -8.75 -15.92 3.75
C ASN A 54 -8.23 -14.94 2.68
N PHE A 55 -8.23 -15.30 1.39
CA PHE A 55 -7.94 -14.33 0.32
C PHE A 55 -8.97 -13.19 0.26
N LEU A 56 -10.27 -13.50 0.47
CA LEU A 56 -11.31 -12.48 0.57
C LEU A 56 -11.07 -11.52 1.76
N ARG A 57 -10.60 -12.05 2.90
CA ARG A 57 -10.23 -11.24 4.07
C ARG A 57 -9.00 -10.38 3.77
N VAL A 58 -7.98 -10.94 3.11
CA VAL A 58 -6.81 -10.16 2.67
C VAL A 58 -7.20 -9.04 1.72
N HIS A 59 -8.12 -9.27 0.78
CA HIS A 59 -8.62 -8.20 -0.10
C HIS A 59 -9.20 -7.03 0.71
N LYS A 60 -10.07 -7.32 1.69
CA LYS A 60 -10.66 -6.30 2.57
C LYS A 60 -9.62 -5.58 3.43
N GLU A 61 -8.67 -6.32 3.99
CA GLU A 61 -7.57 -5.79 4.81
C GLU A 61 -6.64 -4.88 3.99
N LEU A 62 -6.28 -5.29 2.77
CA LEU A 62 -5.54 -4.46 1.82
C LEU A 62 -6.28 -3.16 1.49
N GLY A 63 -7.60 -3.20 1.31
CA GLY A 63 -8.41 -1.99 1.10
C GLY A 63 -8.29 -1.01 2.27
N THR A 64 -8.30 -1.52 3.50
CA THR A 64 -8.12 -0.71 4.72
C THR A 64 -6.70 -0.13 4.81
N ASN A 65 -5.69 -0.95 4.53
CA ASN A 65 -4.29 -0.53 4.55
C ASN A 65 -3.98 0.51 3.47
N ILE A 66 -4.59 0.40 2.29
CA ILE A 66 -4.53 1.39 1.22
C ILE A 66 -5.01 2.74 1.73
N GLU A 67 -6.16 2.82 2.42
CA GLU A 67 -6.67 4.09 2.95
C GLU A 67 -5.77 4.70 4.03
N LYS A 68 -5.17 3.89 4.89
CA LYS A 68 -4.19 4.35 5.88
C LYS A 68 -2.94 4.91 5.20
N ALA A 69 -2.38 4.19 4.24
CA ALA A 69 -1.19 4.61 3.51
C ALA A 69 -1.44 5.91 2.73
N ARG A 70 -2.59 6.03 2.04
CA ARG A 70 -2.97 7.24 1.31
C ARG A 70 -3.05 8.47 2.21
N ARG A 71 -3.69 8.36 3.37
CA ARG A 71 -3.78 9.46 4.35
C ARG A 71 -2.40 9.87 4.85
N SER A 72 -1.57 8.89 5.18
CA SER A 72 -0.20 9.13 5.68
C SER A 72 0.68 9.82 4.63
N ILE A 73 0.60 9.38 3.37
CA ILE A 73 1.29 10.00 2.23
C ILE A 73 0.84 11.45 2.03
N MET A 74 -0.47 11.73 2.09
CA MET A 74 -0.98 13.11 1.97
C MET A 74 -0.52 14.00 3.11
N ASN A 75 -0.47 13.49 4.34
CA ASN A 75 0.04 14.21 5.50
C ASN A 75 1.53 14.55 5.33
N LEU A 76 2.35 13.59 4.91
CA LEU A 76 3.77 13.80 4.65
C LEU A 76 4.00 14.81 3.51
N LYS A 77 3.17 14.77 2.46
CA LYS A 77 3.20 15.75 1.36
C LYS A 77 2.86 17.17 1.82
N GLU A 78 1.87 17.31 2.71
CA GLU A 78 1.54 18.61 3.31
C GLU A 78 2.72 19.11 4.16
N LYS A 79 3.29 18.24 5.01
CA LYS A 79 4.46 18.56 5.84
C LYS A 79 5.66 18.98 4.98
N ASP A 80 5.99 18.23 3.93
CA ASP A 80 7.02 18.59 2.95
C ASP A 80 6.83 20.02 2.41
N SER A 81 5.59 20.36 2.06
CA SER A 81 5.29 21.68 1.51
C SER A 81 5.46 22.81 2.52
N LEU A 82 5.12 22.57 3.78
CA LEU A 82 5.33 23.54 4.85
C LEU A 82 6.81 23.64 5.23
N ILE A 83 7.53 22.52 5.31
CA ILE A 83 8.96 22.48 5.62
C ILE A 83 9.74 23.26 4.57
N TYR A 84 9.42 23.05 3.29
CA TYR A 84 10.04 23.80 2.21
C TYR A 84 9.91 25.31 2.40
N LEU A 85 8.71 25.81 2.70
CA LEU A 85 8.48 27.25 2.90
C LEU A 85 9.32 27.85 4.03
N VAL A 86 9.55 27.07 5.09
CA VAL A 86 10.36 27.50 6.24
C VAL A 86 11.86 27.46 5.90
N ILE A 87 12.34 26.38 5.28
CA ILE A 87 13.76 26.20 4.92
C ILE A 87 14.18 27.18 3.82
N SER A 88 13.29 27.51 2.88
CA SER A 88 13.56 28.43 1.76
C SER A 88 13.33 29.91 2.10
N ASP A 89 13.12 30.25 3.38
CA ASP A 89 12.84 31.60 3.85
C ASP A 89 11.71 32.31 3.09
N SER A 90 10.77 31.51 2.57
CA SER A 90 9.65 32.00 1.76
C SER A 90 8.39 32.22 2.59
N ILE A 91 8.44 31.91 3.89
CA ILE A 91 7.33 32.08 4.81
C ILE A 91 7.41 33.43 5.52
N LYS A 92 6.28 34.14 5.59
CA LYS A 92 6.19 35.38 6.37
C LYS A 92 5.92 35.06 7.85
N PRO A 93 6.53 35.76 8.81
CA PRO A 93 6.32 35.51 10.24
C PRO A 93 4.85 35.49 10.67
N GLU A 94 4.00 36.33 10.07
CA GLU A 94 2.58 36.43 10.45
C GLU A 94 1.79 35.16 10.15
N MET A 95 2.31 34.29 9.27
CA MET A 95 1.70 33.02 8.93
C MET A 95 1.66 32.06 10.12
N TYR A 96 2.63 32.15 11.05
CA TYR A 96 2.65 31.29 12.24
C TYR A 96 1.46 31.56 13.17
N TYR A 97 1.01 32.81 13.29
CA TYR A 97 -0.17 33.15 14.09
C TYR A 97 -1.49 32.69 13.45
N LYS A 98 -1.52 32.56 12.11
CA LYS A 98 -2.72 32.15 11.36
C LYS A 98 -2.80 30.63 11.15
N ASN A 99 -1.65 29.96 11.12
CA ASN A 99 -1.56 28.53 10.85
C ASN A 99 -0.73 27.84 11.94
N LYS A 100 -1.42 27.39 13.00
CA LYS A 100 -0.78 26.68 14.10
C LYS A 100 0.02 25.46 13.65
N LYS A 101 -0.31 24.81 12.52
CA LYS A 101 0.45 23.65 12.02
C LYS A 101 1.94 23.96 11.79
N LEU A 102 2.28 25.20 11.45
CA LEU A 102 3.67 25.63 11.27
C LEU A 102 4.48 25.54 12.57
N ALA A 103 3.84 25.83 13.71
CA ALA A 103 4.48 25.80 15.02
C ALA A 103 4.70 24.38 15.58
N TYR A 104 4.03 23.36 15.02
CA TYR A 104 4.13 21.96 15.46
C TYR A 104 4.66 21.02 14.37
N LEU A 105 5.27 21.58 13.34
CA LEU A 105 5.53 20.89 12.07
C LEU A 105 6.39 19.62 12.23
N ILE A 106 7.46 19.75 13.04
CA ILE A 106 8.42 18.67 13.32
C ILE A 106 8.25 18.04 14.71
N PHE A 107 7.18 18.39 15.43
CA PHE A 107 6.99 18.02 16.84
C PHE A 107 6.28 16.67 16.99
N SER A 108 5.71 16.19 15.90
CA SER A 108 4.96 14.94 15.84
C SER A 108 5.50 14.04 14.74
N TYR A 109 5.45 12.75 15.01
CA TYR A 109 5.61 11.69 14.04
C TYR A 109 4.28 10.96 13.85
N HIS A 110 4.18 10.20 12.76
CA HIS A 110 2.99 9.40 12.46
C HIS A 110 3.42 8.02 11.97
N ASP A 111 2.88 7.00 12.61
CA ASP A 111 3.17 5.60 12.30
C ASP A 111 2.12 5.03 11.36
N LEU A 112 2.56 4.38 10.28
CA LEU A 112 1.67 3.65 9.39
C LEU A 112 1.51 2.20 9.87
N LYS A 113 0.48 1.96 10.68
CA LYS A 113 0.14 0.60 11.15
C LYS A 113 -0.58 -0.21 10.07
N ILE A 114 0.14 -1.14 9.45
CA ILE A 114 -0.39 -2.10 8.48
C ILE A 114 -1.05 -3.29 9.21
N GLU A 115 -2.27 -3.63 8.80
CA GLU A 115 -2.93 -4.85 9.25
C GLU A 115 -2.50 -6.04 8.39
N ASP A 116 -2.12 -7.15 9.02
CA ASP A 116 -1.61 -8.34 8.33
C ASP A 116 -2.25 -9.66 8.82
N ARG A 117 -3.26 -9.59 9.70
CA ARG A 117 -3.86 -10.78 10.34
C ARG A 117 -4.39 -11.78 9.33
N ALA A 118 -5.06 -11.30 8.28
CA ALA A 118 -5.56 -12.18 7.22
C ALA A 118 -4.41 -12.82 6.42
N TYR A 119 -3.31 -12.08 6.21
CA TYR A 119 -2.11 -12.60 5.56
C TYR A 119 -1.40 -13.65 6.42
N GLN A 120 -1.24 -13.43 7.73
CA GLN A 120 -0.64 -14.41 8.64
C GLN A 120 -1.44 -15.72 8.66
N ASN A 121 -2.76 -15.63 8.65
CA ASN A 121 -3.63 -16.81 8.53
C ASN A 121 -3.42 -17.55 7.19
N LEU A 122 -3.22 -16.85 6.07
CA LEU A 122 -2.88 -17.50 4.79
C LEU A 122 -1.53 -18.21 4.83
N MET A 123 -0.53 -17.59 5.47
CA MET A 123 0.82 -18.17 5.61
C MET A 123 0.83 -19.48 6.39
N SER A 124 -0.11 -19.68 7.32
CA SER A 124 -0.26 -20.94 8.05
C SER A 124 -0.90 -22.08 7.24
N LEU A 125 -1.43 -21.80 6.04
CA LEU A 125 -2.08 -22.78 5.18
C LEU A 125 -1.10 -23.30 4.13
N ASN A 126 -1.13 -24.61 3.88
CA ASN A 126 -0.48 -25.21 2.72
C ASN A 126 -1.30 -24.93 1.43
N ILE A 127 -0.74 -24.21 0.46
CA ILE A 127 -1.41 -23.79 -0.79
C ILE A 127 -0.83 -24.54 -2.02
N SER A 128 -0.23 -25.72 -1.83
CA SER A 128 0.46 -26.50 -2.88
C SER A 128 -0.38 -26.80 -4.13
N ASP A 129 -1.69 -26.91 -3.97
CA ASP A 129 -2.57 -27.44 -5.01
C ASP A 129 -3.04 -26.37 -6.02
N ASN A 130 -2.59 -25.11 -5.88
CA ASN A 130 -2.95 -24.03 -6.80
C ASN A 130 -1.79 -23.03 -7.04
N LYS A 131 -1.09 -23.22 -8.16
CA LYS A 131 0.06 -22.41 -8.59
C LYS A 131 -0.22 -20.89 -8.66
N TYR A 132 -1.44 -20.49 -9.00
CA TYR A 132 -1.80 -19.06 -9.03
C TYR A 132 -1.88 -18.48 -7.62
N LYS A 133 -2.53 -19.18 -6.70
CA LYS A 133 -2.64 -18.76 -5.28
C LYS A 133 -1.28 -18.80 -4.58
N GLU A 134 -0.41 -19.74 -4.89
CA GLU A 134 0.99 -19.73 -4.43
C GLU A 134 1.72 -18.47 -4.89
N LYS A 135 1.56 -18.09 -6.17
CA LYS A 135 2.15 -16.86 -6.71
C LYS A 135 1.60 -15.61 -6.03
N LEU A 136 0.30 -15.57 -5.71
CA LEU A 136 -0.29 -14.48 -4.92
C LEU A 136 0.28 -14.44 -3.50
N LEU A 137 0.39 -15.59 -2.82
CA LEU A 137 0.97 -15.68 -1.47
C LEU A 137 2.42 -15.19 -1.45
N SER A 138 3.22 -15.58 -2.44
CA SER A 138 4.60 -15.10 -2.59
C SER A 138 4.67 -13.58 -2.75
N LYS A 139 3.80 -12.99 -3.59
CA LYS A 139 3.73 -11.52 -3.74
C LYS A 139 3.26 -10.83 -2.45
N LEU A 140 2.31 -11.42 -1.71
CA LEU A 140 1.88 -10.91 -0.41
C LEU A 140 3.06 -10.93 0.57
N LYS A 141 3.85 -12.00 0.62
CA LYS A 141 5.07 -12.06 1.43
C LYS A 141 6.04 -10.92 1.10
N HIS A 142 6.23 -10.60 -0.17
CA HIS A 142 7.04 -9.44 -0.55
C HIS A 142 6.43 -8.09 -0.14
N LEU A 143 5.11 -7.93 -0.23
CA LEU A 143 4.42 -6.73 0.25
C LEU A 143 4.62 -6.53 1.75
N TYR A 144 4.36 -7.57 2.55
CA TYR A 144 4.45 -7.48 4.01
C TYR A 144 5.88 -7.38 4.53
N ARG A 145 6.91 -7.79 3.77
CA ARG A 145 8.31 -7.44 4.08
C ARG A 145 8.63 -5.95 3.96
N VAL A 146 7.85 -5.19 3.17
CA VAL A 146 7.97 -3.72 3.16
C VAL A 146 7.48 -3.14 4.49
N ASN A 147 6.61 -3.84 5.22
CA ASN A 147 6.15 -3.41 6.53
C ASN A 147 7.31 -3.31 7.53
N ASP A 148 8.25 -4.25 7.52
CA ASP A 148 9.45 -4.19 8.39
C ASP A 148 10.25 -2.90 8.15
N TYR A 149 10.36 -2.47 6.89
CA TYR A 149 11.01 -1.21 6.54
C TYR A 149 10.19 0.02 6.93
N ILE A 150 8.86 -0.06 6.84
CA ILE A 150 7.95 0.98 7.36
C ILE A 150 8.16 1.15 8.87
N GLU A 151 8.12 0.06 9.63
CA GLU A 151 8.27 0.07 11.09
C GLU A 151 9.65 0.60 11.50
N ASP A 152 10.72 0.21 10.82
CA ASP A 152 12.07 0.74 11.07
C ASP A 152 12.14 2.26 10.81
N MET A 153 11.55 2.74 9.71
CA MET A 153 11.51 4.17 9.40
C MET A 153 10.65 4.97 10.38
N ASP A 154 9.53 4.41 10.82
CA ASP A 154 8.63 5.01 11.81
C ASP A 154 9.31 5.10 13.17
N GLN A 155 10.02 4.05 13.58
CA GLN A 155 10.79 4.05 14.82
C GLN A 155 11.94 5.08 14.77
N LYS A 156 12.66 5.18 13.65
CA LYS A 156 13.71 6.20 13.46
C LYS A 156 13.15 7.61 13.55
N MET A 157 11.98 7.85 12.96
CA MET A 157 11.29 9.14 13.05
C MET A 157 10.86 9.43 14.50
N SER A 158 10.28 8.44 15.18
CA SER A 158 9.88 8.54 16.59
C SER A 158 11.07 8.94 17.47
N ASN A 159 12.18 8.20 17.38
CA ASN A 159 13.40 8.49 18.14
C ASN A 159 13.96 9.88 17.80
N PHE A 160 13.93 10.27 16.53
CA PHE A 160 14.39 11.61 16.13
C PHE A 160 13.53 12.73 16.76
N VAL A 161 12.21 12.56 16.79
CA VAL A 161 11.31 13.54 17.39
C VAL A 161 11.52 13.57 18.91
N VAL A 162 11.44 12.42 19.58
CA VAL A 162 11.47 12.30 21.05
C VAL A 162 12.84 12.64 21.61
N ASP A 163 13.92 12.11 21.04
CA ASP A 163 15.26 12.19 21.64
C ASP A 163 16.06 13.40 21.18
N ARG A 164 15.66 14.05 20.08
CA ARG A 164 16.40 15.19 19.52
C ARG A 164 15.56 16.45 19.37
N THR A 165 14.39 16.34 18.78
CA THR A 165 13.59 17.52 18.43
C THR A 165 12.95 18.14 19.67
N LEU A 166 12.28 17.34 20.51
CA LEU A 166 11.65 17.85 21.74
C LEU A 166 12.67 18.46 22.72
N PRO A 167 13.84 17.85 23.01
CA PRO A 167 14.85 18.46 23.87
C PRO A 167 15.41 19.77 23.31
N LEU A 168 15.66 19.88 22.01
CA LEU A 168 16.10 21.13 21.39
C LEU A 168 15.10 22.25 21.65
N LEU A 169 13.81 21.97 21.46
CA LEU A 169 12.74 22.95 21.64
C LEU A 169 12.64 23.38 23.10
N ALA A 170 12.66 22.42 24.04
CA ALA A 170 12.60 22.68 25.47
C ALA A 170 13.76 23.55 25.98
N GLN A 171 14.98 23.38 25.43
CA GLN A 171 16.16 24.14 25.86
C GLN A 171 16.23 25.56 25.29
N ASN A 172 15.60 25.81 24.14
CA ASN A 172 15.80 27.06 23.38
C ASN A 172 14.57 27.95 23.30
N THR A 173 13.44 27.53 23.87
CA THR A 173 12.26 28.39 23.98
C THR A 173 11.86 28.49 25.45
N LYS A 174 12.13 29.66 26.07
CA LYS A 174 11.60 30.00 27.40
C LYS A 174 10.07 29.84 27.45
N ASP A 175 9.46 30.02 26.28
CA ASP A 175 8.04 29.92 25.98
C ASP A 175 7.63 28.52 25.46
N PHE A 176 8.47 27.48 25.58
CA PHE A 176 8.06 26.10 25.22
C PHE A 176 6.79 25.71 25.98
N ILE A 177 6.69 26.15 27.24
CA ILE A 177 5.51 25.97 28.09
C ILE A 177 4.32 26.73 27.50
N ASP A 178 4.50 27.97 27.04
CA ASP A 178 3.42 28.77 26.47
C ASP A 178 2.92 28.18 25.14
N LEU A 179 3.83 27.65 24.33
CA LEU A 179 3.47 26.93 23.12
C LEU A 179 2.76 25.62 23.44
N GLN A 180 3.38 24.70 24.18
CA GLN A 180 2.85 23.34 24.40
C GLN A 180 1.65 23.30 25.35
N TYR A 181 1.71 24.04 26.45
CA TYR A 181 0.69 23.98 27.50
C TYR A 181 -0.42 25.02 27.29
N LYS A 182 -0.06 26.25 26.90
CA LYS A 182 -1.05 27.33 26.70
C LYS A 182 -1.54 27.45 25.26
N GLY A 183 -0.89 26.78 24.30
CA GLY A 183 -1.25 26.88 22.88
C GLY A 183 -1.02 28.27 22.28
N GLN A 184 -0.16 29.07 22.90
CA GLN A 184 0.15 30.46 22.53
C GLN A 184 1.40 30.50 21.63
N ILE A 185 1.30 31.22 20.52
CA ILE A 185 2.42 31.46 19.61
C ILE A 185 2.88 32.88 19.89
N THR A 186 3.96 33.05 20.66
CA THR A 186 4.55 34.34 21.00
C THR A 186 5.49 34.82 19.89
N LYS A 187 5.91 36.09 19.94
CA LYS A 187 6.91 36.62 19.01
C LYS A 187 8.23 35.85 19.11
N ASP A 188 8.69 35.57 20.32
CA ASP A 188 9.95 34.84 20.56
C ASP A 188 9.91 33.41 19.96
N VAL A 189 8.75 32.74 20.02
CA VAL A 189 8.54 31.44 19.36
C VAL A 189 8.65 31.57 17.84
N VAL A 190 8.06 32.60 17.24
CA VAL A 190 8.14 32.84 15.79
C VAL A 190 9.56 33.21 15.36
N ASP A 191 10.24 34.05 16.14
CA ASP A 191 11.63 34.44 15.89
C ASP A 191 12.55 33.21 15.96
N PHE A 192 12.35 32.32 16.94
CA PHE A 192 13.08 31.06 17.00
C PHE A 192 12.86 30.19 15.74
N PHE A 193 11.62 29.98 15.29
CA PHE A 193 11.34 29.13 14.13
C PHE A 193 11.86 29.69 12.81
N THR A 194 11.94 31.01 12.68
CA THR A 194 12.34 31.69 11.43
C THR A 194 13.84 31.98 11.38
N THR A 195 14.49 32.21 12.51
CA THR A 195 15.89 32.66 12.54
C THR A 195 16.89 31.62 13.03
N SER A 196 16.47 30.62 13.84
CA SER A 196 17.39 29.66 14.47
C SER A 196 18.03 28.70 13.47
N PRO A 197 19.36 28.73 13.26
CA PRO A 197 20.04 27.78 12.39
C PRO A 197 19.93 26.34 12.90
N LYS A 198 19.90 26.16 14.24
CA LYS A 198 19.74 24.85 14.87
C LYS A 198 18.37 24.24 14.56
N TYR A 199 17.31 25.04 14.62
CA TYR A 199 15.96 24.61 14.27
C TYR A 199 15.85 24.25 12.79
N LYS A 200 16.37 25.11 11.89
CA LYS A 200 16.41 24.82 10.44
C LYS A 200 17.20 23.55 10.12
N SER A 201 18.33 23.31 10.79
CA SER A 201 19.10 22.07 10.66
C SER A 201 18.30 20.83 11.10
N HIS A 202 17.58 20.90 12.23
CA HIS A 202 16.69 19.82 12.66
C HIS A 202 15.52 19.60 11.71
N MET A 203 14.96 20.66 11.14
CA MET A 203 13.92 20.56 10.13
C MET A 203 14.43 19.88 8.86
N GLY A 204 15.67 20.15 8.44
CA GLY A 204 16.31 19.42 7.35
C GLY A 204 16.47 17.92 7.64
N GLN A 205 16.91 17.56 8.86
CA GLN A 205 17.00 16.15 9.28
C GLN A 205 15.63 15.47 9.34
N TYR A 206 14.61 16.17 9.86
CA TYR A 206 13.22 15.70 9.84
C TYR A 206 12.77 15.43 8.39
N ALA A 207 13.03 16.36 7.47
CA ALA A 207 12.67 16.20 6.06
C ALA A 207 13.33 14.96 5.44
N ILE A 208 14.59 14.68 5.76
CA ILE A 208 15.28 13.48 5.28
C ILE A 208 14.57 12.22 5.77
N LEU A 209 14.28 12.11 7.07
CA LEU A 209 13.63 10.92 7.64
C LEU A 209 12.19 10.76 7.14
N ALA A 210 11.43 11.87 7.08
CA ALA A 210 10.04 11.89 6.68
C ALA A 210 9.86 11.63 5.18
N ILE A 211 10.62 12.34 4.34
CA ILE A 211 10.39 12.40 2.90
C ILE A 211 11.23 11.37 2.16
N ASN A 212 12.52 11.23 2.49
CA ASN A 212 13.37 10.24 1.83
C ASN A 212 13.17 8.84 2.41
N GLY A 213 12.73 8.75 3.68
CA GLY A 213 12.49 7.49 4.37
C GLY A 213 11.02 7.07 4.37
N GLN A 214 10.22 7.62 5.30
CA GLN A 214 8.82 7.18 5.52
C GLN A 214 7.97 7.29 4.26
N LEU A 215 8.00 8.45 3.57
CA LEU A 215 7.19 8.66 2.38
C LEU A 215 7.54 7.65 1.27
N ALA A 216 8.82 7.38 1.04
CA ALA A 216 9.26 6.39 0.05
C ALA A 216 8.78 4.98 0.40
N ALA A 217 8.85 4.60 1.69
CA ALA A 217 8.32 3.33 2.19
C ALA A 217 6.80 3.23 1.96
N TYR A 218 6.06 4.27 2.33
CA TYR A 218 4.60 4.31 2.22
C TYR A 218 4.13 4.26 0.76
N GLN A 219 4.80 4.99 -0.14
CA GLN A 219 4.51 4.98 -1.57
C GLN A 219 4.78 3.60 -2.18
N THR A 220 5.88 2.95 -1.79
CA THR A 220 6.22 1.59 -2.21
C THR A 220 5.17 0.59 -1.76
N PHE A 221 4.75 0.66 -0.50
CA PHE A 221 3.67 -0.16 0.03
C PHE A 221 2.36 0.08 -0.72
N LEU A 222 1.93 1.34 -0.87
CA LEU A 222 0.67 1.69 -1.53
C LEU A 222 0.59 1.16 -2.97
N LYS A 223 1.66 1.34 -3.75
CA LYS A 223 1.77 0.82 -5.12
C LYS A 223 1.60 -0.71 -5.16
N ASN A 224 2.30 -1.42 -4.28
CA ASN A 224 2.26 -2.89 -4.25
C ASN A 224 0.92 -3.41 -3.73
N ALA A 225 0.34 -2.75 -2.72
CA ALA A 225 -0.97 -3.07 -2.15
C ALA A 225 -2.07 -2.89 -3.21
N TYR A 226 -2.04 -1.81 -3.99
CA TYR A 226 -2.95 -1.59 -5.11
C TYR A 226 -2.90 -2.70 -6.15
N ARG A 227 -1.69 -3.12 -6.53
CA ARG A 227 -1.52 -4.21 -7.51
C ARG A 227 -2.10 -5.51 -6.98
N LEU A 228 -1.84 -5.84 -5.71
CA LEU A 228 -2.31 -7.08 -5.10
C LEU A 228 -3.82 -7.08 -4.84
N HIS A 229 -4.35 -5.96 -4.36
CA HIS A 229 -5.79 -5.76 -4.21
C HIS A 229 -6.50 -5.98 -5.54
N SER A 230 -6.01 -5.39 -6.64
CA SER A 230 -6.61 -5.58 -7.97
C SER A 230 -6.52 -7.02 -8.48
N GLN A 231 -5.39 -7.72 -8.25
CA GLN A 231 -5.23 -9.12 -8.66
C GLN A 231 -6.17 -10.07 -7.90
N ILE A 232 -6.36 -9.84 -6.61
CA ILE A 232 -7.32 -10.62 -5.81
C ILE A 232 -8.75 -10.25 -6.24
N ALA A 233 -9.03 -8.97 -6.52
CA ALA A 233 -10.34 -8.55 -7.00
C ALA A 233 -10.73 -9.24 -8.31
N GLU A 234 -9.79 -9.32 -9.26
CA GLU A 234 -10.01 -10.00 -10.56
C GLU A 234 -10.28 -11.49 -10.37
N GLU A 235 -9.46 -12.19 -9.57
CA GLU A 235 -9.62 -13.63 -9.32
C GLU A 235 -10.97 -13.96 -8.70
N TYR A 236 -11.40 -13.18 -7.70
CA TYR A 236 -12.60 -13.45 -6.92
C TYR A 236 -13.82 -12.65 -7.38
N LYS A 237 -13.74 -11.97 -8.53
CA LYS A 237 -14.81 -11.12 -9.09
C LYS A 237 -15.34 -10.07 -8.10
N LEU A 238 -14.42 -9.44 -7.36
CA LEU A 238 -14.72 -8.38 -6.40
C LEU A 238 -14.53 -6.99 -7.03
N GLU A 239 -15.02 -5.96 -6.35
CA GLU A 239 -14.71 -4.59 -6.73
C GLU A 239 -13.24 -4.22 -6.44
N LYS A 240 -12.57 -3.65 -7.44
CA LYS A 240 -11.29 -2.97 -7.25
C LYS A 240 -11.49 -1.72 -6.38
N HIS A 241 -10.41 -1.27 -5.76
CA HIS A 241 -10.40 0.00 -5.04
C HIS A 241 -10.92 1.15 -5.92
N SER A 242 -11.67 2.09 -5.35
CA SER A 242 -12.39 3.15 -6.10
C SER A 242 -11.51 3.99 -7.03
N LEU A 243 -10.26 4.26 -6.64
CA LEU A 243 -9.26 4.97 -7.47
C LEU A 243 -8.64 4.11 -8.58
N LEU A 244 -8.95 2.82 -8.64
CA LEU A 244 -8.44 1.88 -9.65
C LEU A 244 -9.55 1.30 -10.54
N ARG A 245 -10.82 1.60 -10.28
CA ARG A 245 -11.91 1.16 -11.14
C ARG A 245 -11.88 1.95 -12.45
N LYS A 246 -12.01 1.27 -13.59
CA LYS A 246 -11.81 1.85 -14.93
C LYS A 246 -12.76 3.03 -15.21
N ASP A 247 -14.05 2.85 -14.89
CA ASP A 247 -15.09 3.88 -14.94
C ASP A 247 -14.71 5.12 -14.09
N SER A 248 -14.19 4.87 -12.90
CA SER A 248 -13.81 5.91 -11.97
C SER A 248 -12.54 6.65 -12.44
N ILE A 249 -11.49 5.94 -12.88
CA ILE A 249 -10.27 6.53 -13.44
C ILE A 249 -10.61 7.42 -14.64
N ALA A 250 -11.34 6.88 -15.63
CA ALA A 250 -11.70 7.61 -16.84
C ALA A 250 -12.45 8.91 -16.51
N SER A 251 -13.35 8.87 -15.53
CA SER A 251 -14.13 10.02 -15.09
C SER A 251 -13.27 11.16 -14.53
N TYR A 252 -12.34 10.89 -13.60
CA TYR A 252 -11.57 11.97 -12.99
C TYR A 252 -10.31 12.36 -13.76
N ILE A 253 -9.80 11.50 -14.65
CA ILE A 253 -8.58 11.75 -15.39
C ILE A 253 -8.79 12.52 -16.70
N SER A 254 -9.98 12.40 -17.30
CA SER A 254 -10.28 12.93 -18.64
C SER A 254 -9.97 14.42 -18.74
N GLN A 255 -10.33 15.19 -17.71
CA GLN A 255 -10.00 16.61 -17.60
C GLN A 255 -8.48 16.89 -17.63
N TYR A 256 -7.66 15.99 -17.08
CA TYR A 256 -6.21 16.15 -16.93
C TYR A 256 -5.40 15.68 -18.15
N ILE A 257 -6.01 15.01 -19.13
CA ILE A 257 -5.32 14.58 -20.36
C ILE A 257 -4.99 15.80 -21.22
N GLY A 258 -3.78 15.82 -21.79
CA GLY A 258 -3.32 16.90 -22.67
C GLY A 258 -1.83 17.19 -22.52
N SER A 259 -1.37 18.20 -23.26
CA SER A 259 0.00 18.71 -23.19
C SER A 259 0.09 19.89 -22.23
N TYR A 260 1.25 20.05 -21.60
CA TYR A 260 1.49 21.06 -20.60
C TYR A 260 2.90 21.63 -20.74
N LEU A 261 3.03 22.94 -20.61
CA LEU A 261 4.29 23.66 -20.69
C LEU A 261 4.70 24.18 -19.30
N SER A 262 5.97 24.00 -18.94
CA SER A 262 6.57 24.70 -17.80
C SER A 262 7.42 25.86 -18.30
N GLN A 263 7.07 27.08 -17.91
CA GLN A 263 7.85 28.28 -18.21
C GLN A 263 9.20 28.27 -17.48
N GLU A 264 9.22 27.76 -16.25
CA GLU A 264 10.42 27.66 -15.40
C GLU A 264 11.46 26.71 -16.00
N ARG A 265 11.02 25.57 -16.54
CA ARG A 265 11.91 24.56 -17.12
C ARG A 265 12.09 24.66 -18.63
N LYS A 266 11.25 25.46 -19.28
CA LYS A 266 11.15 25.54 -20.76
C LYS A 266 10.99 24.16 -21.39
N ASP A 267 10.13 23.32 -20.79
CA ASP A 267 9.85 21.96 -21.28
C ASP A 267 8.36 21.62 -21.29
N THR A 268 8.03 20.64 -22.12
CA THR A 268 6.65 20.16 -22.30
C THR A 268 6.49 18.74 -21.76
N LEU A 269 5.39 18.52 -21.05
CA LEU A 269 4.94 17.23 -20.57
C LEU A 269 3.57 16.90 -21.16
N THR A 270 3.35 15.65 -21.55
CA THR A 270 2.05 15.20 -22.04
C THR A 270 1.51 14.07 -21.18
N LEU A 271 0.26 14.21 -20.78
CA LEU A 271 -0.48 13.24 -19.98
C LEU A 271 -1.40 12.42 -20.87
N TYR A 272 -1.32 11.09 -20.71
CA TYR A 272 -2.18 10.14 -21.40
C TYR A 272 -2.76 9.13 -20.40
N SER A 273 -3.91 8.57 -20.75
CA SER A 273 -4.50 7.42 -20.07
C SER A 273 -4.21 6.14 -20.85
N SER A 274 -3.86 5.06 -20.16
CA SER A 274 -3.71 3.73 -20.75
C SER A 274 -4.34 2.70 -19.83
N ASN A 275 -5.47 2.11 -20.27
CA ASN A 275 -6.29 1.07 -19.61
C ASN A 275 -6.51 1.25 -18.09
N ASP A 276 -5.48 1.03 -17.27
CA ASP A 276 -5.51 1.07 -15.79
C ASP A 276 -4.42 1.98 -15.19
N SER A 277 -3.80 2.86 -15.98
CA SER A 277 -2.66 3.67 -15.55
C SER A 277 -2.63 5.03 -16.22
N ILE A 278 -2.08 6.00 -15.48
CA ILE A 278 -1.81 7.34 -15.98
C ILE A 278 -0.35 7.41 -16.35
N LEU A 279 -0.07 7.90 -17.55
CA LEU A 279 1.25 8.03 -18.09
C LEU A 279 1.59 9.50 -18.28
N LEU A 280 2.76 9.89 -17.81
CA LEU A 280 3.36 11.19 -18.05
C LEU A 280 4.58 11.01 -18.95
N TYR A 281 4.60 11.72 -20.08
CA TYR A 281 5.69 11.71 -21.06
C TYR A 281 6.38 13.06 -21.08
N ARG A 282 7.72 13.04 -21.12
CA ARG A 282 8.57 14.23 -21.28
C ARG A 282 9.23 14.24 -22.64
N TYR A 283 9.07 15.35 -23.38
CA TYR A 283 9.47 15.42 -24.79
C TYR A 283 10.95 15.81 -24.99
N ASN A 284 11.52 16.65 -24.12
CA ASN A 284 12.85 17.24 -24.34
C ASN A 284 14.05 16.37 -23.90
N ASP A 285 13.82 15.31 -23.13
CA ASP A 285 14.86 14.36 -22.70
C ASP A 285 14.32 12.94 -22.94
N LYS A 286 14.71 12.29 -24.04
CA LYS A 286 14.49 10.85 -24.34
C LYS A 286 13.23 10.26 -23.67
N THR A 287 12.03 10.53 -24.19
CA THR A 287 10.73 9.91 -23.84
C THR A 287 10.69 9.15 -22.49
N ALA A 288 10.88 9.86 -21.38
CA ALA A 288 10.75 9.24 -20.06
C ALA A 288 9.26 8.99 -19.76
N LYS A 289 8.85 7.72 -19.81
CA LYS A 289 7.50 7.28 -19.44
C LYS A 289 7.41 7.08 -17.93
N LEU A 290 6.66 7.93 -17.25
CA LEU A 290 6.40 7.79 -15.81
C LEU A 290 4.98 7.26 -15.57
N ASN A 291 4.90 6.13 -14.86
CA ASN A 291 3.62 5.62 -14.34
C ASN A 291 3.25 6.42 -13.09
N LEU A 292 2.05 6.99 -13.07
CA LEU A 292 1.52 7.67 -11.90
C LEU A 292 0.60 6.75 -11.10
N THR A 293 0.85 6.67 -9.80
CA THR A 293 0.00 5.95 -8.85
C THR A 293 -0.88 6.94 -8.10
N PRO A 294 -2.22 6.76 -8.08
CA PRO A 294 -3.12 7.71 -7.43
C PRO A 294 -3.01 7.63 -5.91
N VAL A 295 -2.93 8.80 -5.26
CA VAL A 295 -3.15 8.96 -3.81
C VAL A 295 -4.55 9.53 -3.56
N THR A 296 -4.98 10.44 -4.43
CA THR A 296 -6.34 10.97 -4.51
C THR A 296 -6.71 11.18 -5.98
N LYS A 297 -7.94 11.60 -6.28
CA LYS A 297 -8.35 11.94 -7.65
C LYS A 297 -7.55 13.10 -8.28
N LYS A 298 -6.85 13.90 -7.46
CA LYS A 298 -6.06 15.07 -7.89
C LYS A 298 -4.57 14.99 -7.53
N CYS A 299 -4.13 13.92 -6.88
CA CYS A 299 -2.76 13.79 -6.40
C CYS A 299 -2.24 12.39 -6.68
N PHE A 300 -1.09 12.33 -7.33
CA PHE A 300 -0.43 11.10 -7.75
C PHE A 300 1.03 11.15 -7.37
N PHE A 301 1.69 10.00 -7.29
CA PHE A 301 3.16 9.94 -7.20
C PHE A 301 3.73 9.12 -8.35
N THR A 302 4.96 9.42 -8.72
CA THR A 302 5.65 8.70 -9.80
C THR A 302 6.34 7.45 -9.28
N ASN A 303 6.31 6.37 -10.06
CA ASN A 303 6.85 5.08 -9.65
C ASN A 303 8.37 4.91 -9.82
N ASN A 304 9.06 5.84 -10.49
CA ASN A 304 10.45 5.70 -10.96
C ASN A 304 11.39 6.86 -10.58
N SER A 305 10.94 7.88 -9.83
CA SER A 305 11.85 8.95 -9.36
C SER A 305 12.27 8.67 -7.92
N GLY A 306 13.58 8.62 -7.67
CA GLY A 306 14.17 8.29 -6.37
C GLY A 306 13.89 9.26 -5.22
N LEU A 307 12.91 10.17 -5.35
CA LEU A 307 12.55 11.18 -4.35
C LEU A 307 11.05 11.26 -4.07
N GLY A 308 10.23 10.32 -4.53
CA GLY A 308 8.80 10.31 -4.20
C GLY A 308 8.01 11.49 -4.79
N ALA A 309 8.41 11.92 -5.99
CA ALA A 309 7.80 13.06 -6.67
C ALA A 309 6.29 12.92 -6.82
N PHE A 310 5.59 13.98 -6.45
CA PHE A 310 4.15 14.12 -6.62
C PHE A 310 3.79 14.86 -7.90
N VAL A 311 2.64 14.49 -8.45
CA VAL A 311 1.91 15.23 -9.47
C VAL A 311 0.59 15.62 -8.85
N SER A 312 0.41 16.91 -8.55
CA SER A 312 -0.83 17.44 -7.98
C SER A 312 -1.52 18.36 -8.97
N PHE A 313 -2.74 18.03 -9.35
CA PHE A 313 -3.56 18.82 -10.26
C PHE A 313 -4.36 19.88 -9.52
N GLN A 314 -4.41 21.07 -10.11
CA GLN A 314 -5.20 22.20 -9.66
C GLN A 314 -6.06 22.68 -10.83
N ASN A 315 -7.36 22.84 -10.57
CA ASN A 315 -8.28 23.45 -11.52
C ASN A 315 -8.42 24.91 -11.09
N ASN A 316 -7.90 25.84 -11.89
CA ASN A 316 -8.25 27.26 -11.80
C ASN A 316 -9.39 27.53 -12.78
N LYS A 317 -10.09 28.68 -12.61
CA LYS A 317 -11.28 29.03 -13.40
C LYS A 317 -11.09 28.84 -14.91
N ASP A 318 -9.88 29.12 -15.42
CA ASP A 318 -9.58 29.10 -16.87
C ASP A 318 -8.37 28.23 -17.26
N SER A 319 -7.77 27.46 -16.33
CA SER A 319 -6.59 26.63 -16.65
C SER A 319 -6.42 25.42 -15.74
N ILE A 320 -5.89 24.34 -16.32
CA ILE A 320 -5.44 23.17 -15.58
C ILE A 320 -3.94 23.28 -15.42
N ALA A 321 -3.48 23.21 -14.17
CA ALA A 321 -2.06 23.16 -13.86
C ALA A 321 -1.73 21.96 -13.00
N PHE A 322 -0.50 21.47 -13.09
CA PHE A 322 0.02 20.57 -12.08
C PHE A 322 1.37 21.01 -11.54
N LYS A 323 1.59 20.66 -10.26
CA LYS A 323 2.89 20.77 -9.61
C LYS A 323 3.57 19.42 -9.68
N PHE A 324 4.73 19.38 -10.31
CA PHE A 324 5.65 18.24 -10.29
C PHE A 324 6.75 18.52 -9.29
N GLY A 325 6.93 17.64 -8.30
CA GLY A 325 7.99 17.85 -7.34
C GLY A 325 8.10 16.90 -6.17
N ALA A 326 9.31 16.82 -5.65
CA ALA A 326 9.66 16.29 -4.34
C ALA A 326 10.59 17.31 -3.66
N LEU A 327 10.41 17.56 -2.36
CA LEU A 327 11.23 18.51 -1.61
C LEU A 327 11.21 19.90 -2.26
N ALA A 328 12.39 20.45 -2.57
CA ALA A 328 12.60 21.82 -3.05
C ALA A 328 12.28 22.05 -4.54
N TYR A 329 12.13 20.99 -5.33
CA TYR A 329 11.92 21.12 -6.77
C TYR A 329 10.43 21.08 -7.07
N LYS A 330 9.79 22.24 -7.20
CA LYS A 330 8.36 22.33 -7.55
C LYS A 330 8.21 23.12 -8.83
N TYR A 331 7.88 22.41 -9.89
CA TYR A 331 7.66 23.02 -11.20
C TYR A 331 6.18 23.08 -11.49
N SER A 332 5.74 24.25 -11.94
CA SER A 332 4.38 24.45 -12.41
C SER A 332 4.31 24.20 -13.92
N TYR A 333 3.31 23.44 -14.32
CA TYR A 333 2.99 23.13 -15.70
C TYR A 333 1.59 23.63 -15.99
N GLN A 334 1.41 24.43 -17.03
CA GLN A 334 0.10 24.91 -17.48
C GLN A 334 -0.33 24.16 -18.73
N LYS A 335 -1.59 23.75 -18.78
CA LYS A 335 -2.16 23.07 -19.95
C LYS A 335 -2.10 24.02 -21.14
N ILE A 336 -1.61 23.50 -22.27
CA ILE A 336 -1.62 24.18 -23.56
C ILE A 336 -2.71 23.55 -24.43
N GLU A 337 -3.27 24.35 -25.34
CA GLU A 337 -4.30 23.90 -26.30
C GLU A 337 -3.82 22.74 -27.18
#